data_AF-A0A954L538-F1
#
_entry.id   AF-A0A954L538-F1
#
_cell.length_a   1.000
_cell.length_b   1.000
_cell.length_c   1.000
_cell.angle_alpha   90.00
_cell.angle_beta   90.00
_cell.angle_gamma   90.00
#
_symmetry.space_group_name_H-M   'P 1'
#
loop_
_entity.id
_entity.type
_entity.pdbx_description
1 polymer ?
#
loop_
_entity_poly.entity_id
_entity_poly.type
_entity_poly.pdbx_seq_one_letter_code
_entity_poly.pdbx_strand_id
1 'polypeptide(L)'
;MSDINPTTTDAKNRASNASLSNQLDKEQAARAYRKVMSGEQPTSAEQAALRRYEKQQEEQRRWQYYESIPQKHWRMMSGRQTKVLQEQAERYGIPFGGRTVDLAKVVRALHDFLAANARRLATDDDELLNADVSSPALERYREERALLARLDRLEREQTLVPRHQVRDGLERIASILRAAGDQLQREHGAGALELLSDALDDAQREIQRLFPTDGGATSSSDATADDAPADDEDANAPEPSP
;
A
#
# COMPACT_ATOMS: atom_id res chain seq x y z
N MET A 1 -40.93 -27.15 -31.64
CA MET A 1 -39.73 -27.80 -31.08
C MET A 1 -39.74 -27.48 -29.60
N SER A 2 -40.09 -28.45 -28.77
CA SER A 2 -40.31 -28.27 -27.34
C SER A 2 -39.09 -28.79 -26.60
N ASP A 3 -38.28 -27.88 -26.04
CA ASP A 3 -37.12 -28.23 -25.22
C ASP A 3 -37.60 -28.79 -23.87
N ILE A 4 -37.57 -30.11 -23.76
CA ILE A 4 -37.80 -30.83 -22.50
C ILE A 4 -36.53 -30.65 -21.68
N ASN A 5 -36.52 -29.70 -20.72
CA ASN A 5 -35.43 -29.49 -19.76
C ASN A 5 -35.26 -30.72 -18.84
N PRO A 6 -34.23 -31.58 -19.01
CA PRO A 6 -34.08 -32.81 -18.23
C PRO A 6 -33.47 -32.58 -16.83
N THR A 7 -33.15 -31.33 -16.46
CA THR A 7 -32.15 -31.07 -15.41
C THR A 7 -32.70 -31.02 -13.98
N THR A 8 -34.00 -30.76 -13.78
CA THR A 8 -34.52 -30.53 -12.42
C THR A 8 -34.77 -31.82 -11.63
N THR A 9 -35.17 -32.91 -12.28
CA THR A 9 -35.47 -34.19 -11.61
C THR A 9 -34.20 -34.90 -11.14
N ASP A 10 -33.14 -34.86 -11.96
CA ASP A 10 -31.85 -35.48 -11.63
C ASP A 10 -31.15 -34.78 -10.46
N ALA A 11 -31.26 -33.46 -10.37
CA ALA A 11 -30.69 -32.69 -9.25
C ALA A 11 -31.35 -33.05 -7.91
N LYS A 12 -32.69 -33.22 -7.89
CA LYS A 12 -33.43 -33.63 -6.69
C LYS A 12 -33.05 -35.04 -6.25
N ASN A 13 -32.94 -35.99 -7.18
CA ASN A 13 -32.53 -37.36 -6.89
C ASN A 13 -31.08 -37.45 -6.37
N ARG A 14 -30.17 -36.63 -6.90
CA ARG A 14 -28.79 -36.56 -6.37
C ARG A 14 -28.76 -36.00 -4.95
N ALA A 15 -29.53 -34.95 -4.66
CA ALA A 15 -29.62 -34.38 -3.33
C ALA A 15 -30.22 -35.35 -2.30
N SER A 16 -31.27 -36.09 -2.67
CA SER A 16 -31.88 -37.09 -1.79
C SER A 16 -30.91 -38.24 -1.49
N ASN A 17 -30.20 -38.75 -2.50
CA ASN A 17 -29.23 -39.83 -2.32
C ASN A 17 -28.04 -39.39 -1.44
N ALA A 18 -27.55 -38.16 -1.60
CA ALA A 18 -26.51 -37.60 -0.74
C ALA A 18 -27.00 -37.46 0.72
N SER A 19 -28.24 -37.05 0.93
CA SER A 19 -28.85 -36.94 2.27
C SER A 19 -28.95 -38.30 2.97
N LEU A 20 -29.43 -39.33 2.28
CA LEU A 20 -29.52 -40.70 2.82
C LEU A 20 -28.14 -41.27 3.15
N SER A 21 -27.15 -41.08 2.26
CA SER A 21 -25.77 -41.51 2.52
C SER A 21 -25.18 -40.85 3.77
N ASN A 22 -25.42 -39.54 3.96
CA ASN A 22 -24.94 -38.81 5.14
C ASN A 22 -25.64 -39.28 6.43
N GLN A 23 -26.91 -39.65 6.36
CA GLN A 23 -27.63 -40.22 7.51
C GLN A 23 -27.06 -41.59 7.91
N LEU A 24 -26.82 -42.47 6.94
CA LEU A 24 -26.21 -43.79 7.19
C LEU A 24 -24.79 -43.65 7.75
N ASP A 25 -23.96 -42.77 7.19
CA ASP A 25 -22.60 -42.50 7.70
C ASP A 25 -22.64 -41.95 9.13
N LYS A 26 -23.60 -41.07 9.45
CA LYS A 26 -23.81 -40.55 10.82
C LYS A 26 -24.21 -41.66 11.79
N GLU A 27 -25.09 -42.56 11.41
CA GLU A 27 -25.49 -43.70 12.24
C GLU A 27 -24.33 -44.68 12.47
N GLN A 28 -23.57 -44.99 11.41
CA GLN A 28 -22.39 -45.85 11.51
C GLN A 28 -21.29 -45.22 12.37
N ALA A 29 -21.03 -43.91 12.21
CA ALA A 29 -20.09 -43.17 13.04
C ALA A 29 -20.54 -43.14 14.52
N ALA A 30 -21.84 -42.97 14.80
CA ALA A 30 -22.37 -43.01 16.17
C ALA A 30 -22.27 -44.40 16.81
N ARG A 31 -22.39 -45.48 16.03
CA ARG A 31 -22.13 -46.85 16.50
C ARG A 31 -20.63 -47.05 16.77
N ALA A 32 -19.77 -46.61 15.85
CA ALA A 32 -18.32 -46.66 16.00
C ALA A 32 -17.85 -45.92 17.26
N TYR A 33 -18.38 -44.71 17.50
CA TYR A 33 -18.04 -43.90 18.67
C TYR A 33 -18.47 -44.57 19.98
N ARG A 34 -19.67 -45.19 20.01
CA ARG A 34 -20.12 -45.96 21.19
C ARG A 34 -19.19 -47.13 21.50
N LYS A 35 -18.73 -47.86 20.48
CA LYS A 35 -17.75 -48.95 20.65
C LYS A 35 -16.41 -48.45 21.19
N VAL A 36 -15.90 -47.35 20.65
CA VAL A 36 -14.66 -46.72 21.14
C VAL A 36 -14.81 -46.31 22.61
N MET A 37 -15.94 -45.74 23.01
CA MET A 37 -16.21 -45.35 24.40
C MET A 37 -16.39 -46.55 25.35
N SER A 38 -16.84 -47.71 24.86
CA SER A 38 -16.91 -48.95 25.64
C SER A 38 -15.62 -49.76 25.65
N GLY A 39 -14.56 -49.31 24.96
CA GLY A 39 -13.28 -50.02 24.83
C GLY A 39 -13.27 -51.16 23.80
N GLU A 40 -14.33 -51.30 22.99
CA GLU A 40 -14.39 -52.25 21.89
C GLU A 40 -13.70 -51.71 20.64
N GLN A 41 -13.08 -52.59 19.83
CA GLN A 41 -12.47 -52.19 18.57
C GLN A 41 -13.53 -52.04 17.46
N PRO A 42 -13.70 -50.84 16.86
CA PRO A 42 -14.63 -50.65 15.74
C PRO A 42 -14.13 -51.37 14.48
N THR A 43 -15.07 -51.88 13.68
CA THR A 43 -14.78 -52.55 12.39
C THR A 43 -14.16 -51.58 11.38
N SER A 44 -13.48 -52.10 10.35
CA SER A 44 -12.85 -51.25 9.31
C SER A 44 -13.86 -50.32 8.60
N ALA A 45 -15.08 -50.81 8.33
CA ALA A 45 -16.15 -50.00 7.74
C ALA A 45 -16.61 -48.88 8.70
N GLU A 46 -16.76 -49.18 9.99
CA GLU A 46 -17.10 -48.21 11.03
C GLU A 46 -16.00 -47.15 11.22
N GLN A 47 -14.73 -47.54 11.18
CA GLN A 47 -13.60 -46.60 11.23
C GLN A 47 -13.58 -45.67 10.01
N ALA A 48 -13.85 -46.19 8.81
CA ALA A 48 -13.92 -45.37 7.60
C ALA A 48 -15.10 -44.37 7.66
N ALA A 49 -16.28 -44.81 8.10
CA ALA A 49 -17.44 -43.95 8.32
C ALA A 49 -17.15 -42.87 9.38
N LEU A 50 -16.48 -43.22 10.49
CA LEU A 50 -16.07 -42.28 11.51
C LEU A 50 -15.14 -41.19 10.95
N ARG A 51 -14.11 -41.55 10.18
CA ARG A 51 -13.20 -40.58 9.55
C ARG A 51 -13.93 -39.65 8.56
N ARG A 52 -14.86 -40.17 7.76
CA ARG A 52 -15.68 -39.35 6.85
C ARG A 52 -16.52 -38.36 7.64
N TYR A 53 -17.18 -38.82 8.70
CA TYR A 53 -18.00 -37.98 9.56
C TYR A 53 -17.18 -36.91 10.28
N GLU A 54 -16.01 -37.26 10.83
CA GLU A 54 -15.09 -36.30 11.47
C GLU A 54 -14.64 -35.21 10.49
N LYS A 55 -14.27 -35.59 9.27
CA LYS A 55 -13.90 -34.64 8.22
C LYS A 55 -15.05 -33.71 7.86
N GLN A 56 -16.28 -34.22 7.72
CA GLN A 56 -17.46 -33.40 7.47
C GLN A 56 -17.75 -32.43 8.63
N GLN A 57 -17.62 -32.89 9.88
CA GLN A 57 -17.81 -32.06 11.06
C GLN A 57 -16.75 -30.97 11.17
N GLU A 58 -15.49 -31.29 10.85
CA GLU A 58 -14.41 -30.30 10.80
C GLU A 58 -14.70 -29.24 9.72
N GLU A 59 -15.08 -29.67 8.52
CA GLU A 59 -15.47 -28.76 7.43
C GLU A 59 -16.65 -27.87 7.84
N GLN A 60 -17.69 -28.44 8.47
CA GLN A 60 -18.82 -27.66 8.98
C GLN A 60 -18.39 -26.63 10.03
N ARG A 61 -17.51 -26.99 10.96
CA ARG A 61 -16.96 -26.05 11.95
C ARG A 61 -16.13 -24.95 11.29
N ARG A 62 -15.37 -25.27 10.23
CA ARG A 62 -14.63 -24.26 9.44
C ARG A 62 -15.59 -23.28 8.77
N TRP A 63 -16.68 -23.78 8.18
CA TRP A 63 -17.72 -22.92 7.60
C TRP A 63 -18.37 -22.02 8.65
N GLN A 64 -18.75 -22.56 9.81
CA GLN A 64 -19.27 -21.77 10.93
C GLN A 64 -18.28 -20.69 11.37
N TYR A 65 -16.98 -21.01 11.44
CA TYR A 65 -15.95 -20.03 11.75
C TYR A 65 -15.85 -18.92 10.70
N TYR A 66 -15.96 -19.26 9.40
CA TYR A 66 -15.96 -18.29 8.31
C TYR A 66 -17.20 -17.39 8.27
N GLU A 67 -18.34 -17.86 8.78
CA GLU A 67 -19.56 -17.06 8.91
C GLU A 67 -19.48 -16.03 10.07
N SER A 68 -18.62 -16.26 11.06
CA SER A 68 -18.57 -15.44 12.28
C SER A 68 -17.16 -14.98 12.65
N ILE A 69 -16.36 -14.54 11.68
CA ILE A 69 -14.98 -14.10 11.92
C ILE A 69 -15.01 -12.83 12.80
N PRO A 70 -14.37 -12.82 13.99
CA PRO A 70 -14.31 -11.61 14.81
C PRO A 70 -13.60 -10.45 14.10
N GLN A 71 -14.10 -9.22 14.27
CA GLN A 71 -13.54 -8.03 13.60
C GLN A 71 -12.05 -7.83 13.88
N LYS A 72 -11.58 -8.23 15.06
CA LYS A 72 -10.15 -8.21 15.42
C LYS A 72 -9.31 -9.06 14.46
N HIS A 73 -9.75 -10.28 14.14
CA HIS A 73 -9.03 -11.18 13.24
C HIS A 73 -9.08 -10.65 11.81
N TRP A 74 -10.22 -10.12 11.38
CA TRP A 74 -10.37 -9.50 10.06
C TRP A 74 -9.43 -8.31 9.86
N ARG A 75 -9.27 -7.45 10.87
CA ARG A 75 -8.30 -6.34 10.85
C ARG A 75 -6.86 -6.82 10.71
N MET A 76 -6.48 -7.87 11.43
CA MET A 76 -5.13 -8.44 11.33
C MET A 76 -4.87 -9.02 9.93
N MET A 77 -5.86 -9.72 9.35
CA MET A 77 -5.74 -10.30 8.01
C MET A 77 -5.74 -9.27 6.89
N SER A 78 -6.56 -8.22 7.00
CA SER A 78 -6.67 -7.16 6.00
C SER A 78 -5.51 -6.15 6.05
N GLY A 79 -4.82 -6.02 7.18
CA GLY A 79 -3.77 -5.01 7.39
C GLY A 79 -4.30 -3.57 7.38
N ARG A 80 -5.61 -3.36 7.57
CA ARG A 80 -6.25 -2.04 7.52
C ARG A 80 -6.74 -1.59 8.91
N GLN A 81 -6.77 -0.27 9.11
CA GLN A 81 -7.32 0.34 10.32
C GLN A 81 -8.86 0.19 10.37
N THR A 82 -9.44 0.07 11.57
CA THR A 82 -10.90 -0.08 11.76
C THR A 82 -11.70 1.03 11.08
N LYS A 83 -11.25 2.28 11.19
CA LYS A 83 -11.95 3.44 10.61
C LYS A 83 -12.05 3.33 9.09
N VAL A 84 -10.95 2.95 8.44
CA VAL A 84 -10.90 2.75 6.98
C VAL A 84 -11.83 1.61 6.56
N LEU A 85 -11.85 0.50 7.31
CA LEU A 85 -12.77 -0.60 7.01
C LEU A 85 -14.23 -0.17 7.17
N GLN A 86 -14.56 0.58 8.22
CA GLN A 86 -15.92 1.06 8.40
C GLN A 86 -16.35 2.01 7.28
N GLU A 87 -15.49 2.96 6.91
CA GLU A 87 -15.75 3.86 5.79
C GLU A 87 -15.92 3.10 4.45
N GLN A 88 -15.10 2.07 4.21
CA GLN A 88 -15.24 1.23 3.01
C GLN A 88 -16.52 0.40 3.01
N ALA A 89 -16.89 -0.16 4.16
CA ALA A 89 -18.15 -0.90 4.30
C ALA A 89 -19.36 0.01 4.01
N GLU A 90 -19.35 1.24 4.52
CA GLU A 90 -20.39 2.24 4.28
C GLU A 90 -20.40 2.73 2.81
N ARG A 91 -19.22 3.03 2.24
CA ARG A 91 -19.09 3.56 0.87
C ARG A 91 -19.45 2.54 -0.20
N TYR A 92 -19.03 1.28 -0.03
CA TYR A 92 -19.20 0.24 -1.05
C TYR A 92 -20.31 -0.76 -0.73
N GLY A 93 -20.97 -0.64 0.42
CA GLY A 93 -22.03 -1.57 0.84
C GLY A 93 -21.53 -2.98 1.14
N ILE A 94 -20.25 -3.16 1.46
CA ILE A 94 -19.66 -4.48 1.72
C ILE A 94 -19.83 -4.84 3.20
N PRO A 95 -20.36 -6.02 3.56
CA PRO A 95 -20.80 -6.34 4.92
C PRO A 95 -19.65 -6.80 5.86
N PHE A 96 -18.60 -5.98 6.02
CA PHE A 96 -17.50 -6.22 6.98
C PHE A 96 -17.35 -5.13 8.06
N GLY A 97 -18.30 -4.20 8.17
CA GLY A 97 -18.31 -3.17 9.22
C GLY A 97 -18.81 -3.65 10.59
N GLY A 98 -19.38 -4.86 10.68
CA GLY A 98 -19.96 -5.41 11.90
C GLY A 98 -18.93 -5.90 12.93
N ARG A 99 -19.41 -6.33 14.11
CA ARG A 99 -18.59 -6.97 15.15
C ARG A 99 -18.03 -8.33 14.69
N THR A 100 -18.78 -9.04 13.86
CA THR A 100 -18.40 -10.29 13.20
C THR A 100 -18.60 -10.13 11.70
N VAL A 101 -17.71 -10.73 10.93
CA VAL A 101 -17.69 -10.69 9.47
C VAL A 101 -18.04 -12.07 8.94
N ASP A 102 -19.03 -12.09 8.05
CA ASP A 102 -19.43 -13.27 7.30
C ASP A 102 -18.68 -13.28 5.96
N LEU A 103 -17.69 -14.17 5.84
CA LEU A 103 -16.78 -14.21 4.69
C LEU A 103 -17.53 -14.49 3.39
N ALA A 104 -18.53 -15.37 3.40
CA ALA A 104 -19.27 -15.72 2.20
C ALA A 104 -20.06 -14.51 1.65
N LYS A 105 -20.65 -13.70 2.56
CA LYS A 105 -21.33 -12.46 2.17
C LYS A 105 -20.36 -11.40 1.64
N VAL A 106 -19.19 -11.26 2.26
CA VAL A 106 -18.16 -10.31 1.79
C VAL A 106 -17.67 -10.70 0.40
N VAL A 107 -17.36 -11.97 0.16
CA VAL A 107 -16.91 -12.46 -1.15
C VAL A 107 -17.99 -12.25 -2.21
N ARG A 108 -19.26 -12.55 -1.89
CA ARG A 108 -20.38 -12.28 -2.81
C ARG A 108 -20.50 -10.80 -3.14
N ALA A 109 -20.52 -9.93 -2.11
CA ALA A 109 -20.59 -8.49 -2.31
C ALA A 109 -19.40 -7.94 -3.12
N LEU A 110 -18.21 -8.49 -2.93
CA LEU A 110 -17.04 -8.14 -3.74
C LEU A 110 -17.21 -8.55 -5.20
N HIS A 111 -17.70 -9.76 -5.48
CA HIS A 111 -17.98 -10.19 -6.85
C HIS A 111 -19.07 -9.37 -7.51
N ASP A 112 -20.14 -9.04 -6.78
CA ASP A 112 -21.21 -8.17 -7.27
C ASP A 112 -20.67 -6.75 -7.56
N PHE A 113 -19.81 -6.23 -6.68
CA PHE A 113 -19.12 -4.96 -6.88
C PHE A 113 -18.24 -4.99 -8.14
N LEU A 114 -17.43 -6.03 -8.32
CA LEU A 114 -16.57 -6.18 -9.49
C LEU A 114 -17.40 -6.32 -10.77
N ALA A 115 -18.48 -7.08 -10.75
CA ALA A 115 -19.37 -7.24 -11.89
C ALA A 115 -20.06 -5.90 -12.26
N ALA A 116 -20.53 -5.15 -11.27
CA ALA A 116 -21.16 -3.84 -11.48
C ALA A 116 -20.17 -2.79 -12.03
N ASN A 117 -18.90 -2.87 -11.62
CA ASN A 117 -17.86 -1.92 -12.02
C ASN A 117 -16.94 -2.46 -13.13
N ALA A 118 -17.22 -3.63 -13.69
CA ALA A 118 -16.33 -4.33 -14.63
C ALA A 118 -15.96 -3.45 -15.83
N ARG A 119 -16.91 -2.67 -16.37
CA ARG A 119 -16.63 -1.75 -17.47
C ARG A 119 -15.66 -0.65 -17.06
N ARG A 120 -15.92 0.04 -15.95
CA ARG A 120 -15.05 1.14 -15.47
C ARG A 120 -13.64 0.64 -15.14
N LEU A 121 -13.55 -0.51 -14.48
CA LEU A 121 -12.28 -1.15 -14.15
C LEU A 121 -11.53 -1.67 -15.38
N ALA A 122 -12.23 -2.06 -16.45
CA ALA A 122 -11.61 -2.44 -17.72
C ALA A 122 -11.16 -1.22 -18.55
N THR A 123 -11.78 -0.05 -18.33
CA THR A 123 -11.46 1.21 -19.00
C THR A 123 -10.25 1.93 -18.38
N ASP A 124 -9.91 1.62 -17.12
CA ASP A 124 -8.75 2.18 -16.40
C ASP A 124 -7.39 1.70 -16.97
N ASP A 125 -7.37 0.76 -17.92
CA ASP A 125 -6.27 0.64 -18.88
C ASP A 125 -6.39 1.74 -19.96
N ASP A 126 -6.24 2.98 -19.50
CA ASP A 126 -6.03 4.23 -20.26
C ASP A 126 -6.80 4.32 -21.60
N GLU A 127 -8.13 4.44 -21.54
CA GLU A 127 -8.96 4.85 -22.70
C GLU A 127 -8.46 6.18 -23.32
N LEU A 128 -7.80 7.04 -22.54
CA LEU A 128 -7.13 8.26 -22.99
C LEU A 128 -5.79 8.03 -23.73
N LEU A 129 -5.09 6.91 -23.49
CA LEU A 129 -3.92 6.52 -24.29
C LEU A 129 -4.32 5.74 -25.55
N ASN A 130 -5.45 5.03 -25.51
CA ASN A 130 -5.94 4.20 -26.60
C ASN A 130 -6.97 4.89 -27.52
N ALA A 131 -7.47 6.07 -27.16
CA ALA A 131 -8.32 6.85 -28.06
C ALA A 131 -7.50 7.37 -29.26
N ASP A 132 -7.97 7.04 -30.48
CA ASP A 132 -7.43 7.45 -31.78
C ASP A 132 -7.55 8.96 -32.06
N VAL A 133 -8.02 9.75 -31.10
CA VAL A 133 -8.25 11.19 -31.23
C VAL A 133 -7.01 11.95 -30.76
N SER A 134 -6.17 12.36 -31.71
CA SER A 134 -4.99 13.21 -31.48
C SER A 134 -5.40 14.66 -31.18
N SER A 135 -5.70 14.97 -29.92
CA SER A 135 -5.80 16.36 -29.46
C SER A 135 -4.41 16.85 -29.03
N PRO A 136 -3.97 18.07 -29.42
CA PRO A 136 -2.67 18.63 -29.03
C PRO A 136 -2.44 18.68 -27.51
N ALA A 137 -3.51 18.78 -26.71
CA ALA A 137 -3.41 18.73 -25.25
C ALA A 137 -3.07 17.32 -24.75
N LEU A 138 -3.56 16.28 -25.43
CA LEU A 138 -3.27 14.89 -25.10
C LEU A 138 -1.86 14.50 -25.51
N GLU A 139 -1.32 15.06 -26.59
CA GLU A 139 0.07 14.86 -26.99
C GLU A 139 1.04 15.39 -25.92
N ARG A 140 0.84 16.62 -25.44
CA ARG A 140 1.65 17.17 -24.34
C ARG A 140 1.58 16.31 -23.07
N TYR A 141 0.39 15.84 -22.72
CA TYR A 141 0.22 14.95 -21.56
C TYR A 141 0.95 13.61 -21.75
N ARG A 142 0.91 13.03 -22.96
CA ARG A 142 1.65 11.79 -23.29
C ARG A 142 3.16 12.03 -23.22
N GLU A 143 3.65 13.17 -23.71
CA GLU A 143 5.06 13.55 -23.61
C GLU A 143 5.52 13.72 -22.15
N GLU A 144 4.74 14.45 -21.34
CA GLU A 144 5.04 14.66 -19.92
C GLU A 144 5.08 13.32 -19.16
N ARG A 145 4.11 12.43 -19.41
CA ARG A 145 4.07 11.11 -18.77
C ARG A 145 5.21 10.21 -19.25
N ALA A 146 5.58 10.27 -20.53
CA ALA A 146 6.74 9.56 -21.06
C ALA A 146 8.05 10.06 -20.45
N LEU A 147 8.16 11.37 -20.19
CA LEU A 147 9.29 11.97 -19.47
C LEU A 147 9.35 11.48 -18.02
N LEU A 148 8.22 11.43 -17.31
CA LEU A 148 8.17 10.89 -15.95
C LEU A 148 8.56 9.41 -15.91
N ALA A 149 8.02 8.59 -16.81
CA ALA A 149 8.39 7.17 -16.91
C ALA A 149 9.87 6.97 -17.23
N ARG A 150 10.46 7.88 -18.02
CA ARG A 150 11.90 7.90 -18.31
C ARG A 150 12.73 8.25 -17.07
N LEU A 151 12.31 9.24 -16.29
CA LEU A 151 12.97 9.61 -15.03
C LEU A 151 12.93 8.46 -14.02
N ASP A 152 11.77 7.82 -13.86
CA ASP A 152 11.60 6.64 -12.99
C ASP A 152 12.53 5.49 -13.41
N ARG A 153 12.67 5.26 -14.73
CA ARG A 153 13.60 4.25 -15.24
C ARG A 153 15.04 4.60 -14.90
N LEU A 154 15.46 5.85 -15.11
CA LEU A 154 16.82 6.30 -14.81
C LEU A 154 17.15 6.28 -13.31
N GLU A 155 16.14 6.50 -12.45
CA GLU A 155 16.26 6.33 -11.00
C GLU A 155 16.50 4.85 -10.64
N ARG A 156 15.73 3.92 -11.22
CA ARG A 156 15.91 2.47 -10.99
C ARG A 156 17.23 1.94 -11.53
N GLU A 157 17.69 2.49 -12.65
CA GLU A 157 19.02 2.20 -13.22
C GLU A 157 20.15 2.90 -12.43
N GLN A 158 19.84 3.61 -11.33
CA GLN A 158 20.79 4.32 -10.47
C GLN A 158 21.68 5.32 -11.22
N THR A 159 21.19 5.81 -12.36
CA THR A 159 21.91 6.82 -13.16
C THR A 159 21.70 8.21 -12.58
N LEU A 160 20.61 8.42 -11.82
CA LEU A 160 20.31 9.66 -11.13
C LEU A 160 20.71 9.58 -9.65
N VAL A 161 21.40 10.60 -9.15
CA VAL A 161 21.72 10.74 -7.73
C VAL A 161 20.68 11.65 -7.06
N PRO A 162 20.02 11.21 -5.97
CA PRO A 162 19.06 12.05 -5.27
C PRO A 162 19.73 13.32 -4.72
N ARG A 163 19.10 14.48 -4.96
CA ARG A 163 19.65 15.80 -4.59
C ARG A 163 20.01 15.92 -3.10
N HIS A 164 19.20 15.34 -2.21
CA HIS A 164 19.46 15.38 -0.77
C HIS A 164 20.75 14.63 -0.40
N GLN A 165 21.04 13.49 -1.03
CA GLN A 165 22.27 12.74 -0.77
C GLN A 165 23.51 13.51 -1.19
N VAL A 166 23.44 14.21 -2.34
CA VAL A 166 24.52 15.10 -2.79
C VAL A 166 24.73 16.22 -1.77
N ARG A 167 23.65 16.85 -1.30
CA ARG A 167 23.71 17.91 -0.30
C ARG A 167 24.34 17.42 1.01
N ASP A 168 23.86 16.32 1.57
CA ASP A 168 24.36 15.75 2.82
C ASP A 168 25.85 15.35 2.70
N GLY A 169 26.24 14.80 1.54
CA GLY A 169 27.63 14.48 1.22
C GLY A 169 28.51 15.73 1.20
N LEU A 170 28.07 16.79 0.54
CA LEU A 170 28.80 18.06 0.47
C LEU A 170 28.90 18.75 1.83
N GLU A 171 27.84 18.73 2.64
CA GLU A 171 27.87 19.27 4.01
C GLU A 171 28.91 18.54 4.88
N ARG A 172 28.99 17.21 4.78
CA ARG A 172 30.01 16.42 5.47
C ARG A 172 31.43 16.75 4.98
N ILE A 173 31.62 16.88 3.67
CA ILE A 173 32.92 17.27 3.08
C ILE A 173 33.33 18.66 3.58
N ALA A 174 32.42 19.63 3.57
CA ALA A 174 32.68 20.98 4.06
C ALA A 174 33.09 20.99 5.55
N SER A 175 32.45 20.18 6.39
CA SER A 175 32.82 20.04 7.80
C SER A 175 34.24 19.49 7.97
N ILE A 176 34.64 18.50 7.15
CA ILE A 176 35.99 17.91 7.20
C ILE A 176 37.03 18.94 6.75
N LEU A 177 36.77 19.65 5.64
CA LEU A 177 37.67 20.67 5.11
C LEU A 177 37.87 21.82 6.12
N ARG A 178 36.80 22.28 6.78
CA ARG A 178 36.90 23.30 7.82
C ARG A 178 37.80 22.84 8.97
N ALA A 179 37.58 21.64 9.50
CA ALA A 179 38.40 21.10 10.59
C ALA A 179 39.88 20.94 10.18
N ALA A 180 40.14 20.53 8.93
CA ALA A 180 41.50 20.44 8.40
C ALA A 180 42.16 21.82 8.28
N GLY A 181 41.42 22.85 7.82
CA GLY A 181 41.89 24.23 7.77
C GLY A 181 42.26 24.77 9.15
N ASP A 182 41.41 24.54 10.16
CA ASP A 182 41.68 24.95 11.55
C ASP A 182 42.92 24.24 12.13
N GLN A 183 43.19 23.00 11.72
CA GLN A 183 44.40 22.28 12.12
C GLN A 183 45.65 22.81 11.41
N LEU A 184 45.59 23.00 10.08
CA LEU A 184 46.66 23.59 9.28
C LEU A 184 47.07 24.97 9.81
N GLN A 185 46.11 25.82 10.12
CA GLN A 185 46.37 27.14 10.67
C GLN A 185 47.09 27.07 12.02
N ARG A 186 46.71 26.13 12.89
CA ARG A 186 47.35 25.95 14.21
C ARG A 186 48.78 25.43 14.11
N GLU A 187 49.03 24.49 13.20
CA GLU A 187 50.34 23.82 13.07
C GLU A 187 51.33 24.63 12.22
N HIS A 188 50.86 25.34 11.20
CA HIS A 188 51.70 25.97 10.18
C HIS A 188 51.48 27.48 10.02
N GLY A 189 50.53 28.07 10.75
CA GLY A 189 50.24 29.51 10.71
C GLY A 189 49.35 29.93 9.53
N ALA A 190 49.20 31.24 9.36
CA ALA A 190 48.24 31.83 8.42
C ALA A 190 48.53 31.52 6.94
N GLY A 191 49.81 31.47 6.53
CA GLY A 191 50.18 31.22 5.14
C GLY A 191 49.74 29.84 4.62
N ALA A 192 49.64 28.84 5.50
CA ALA A 192 49.13 27.52 5.12
C ALA A 192 47.62 27.53 4.88
N LEU A 193 46.87 28.38 5.59
CA LEU A 193 45.43 28.55 5.41
C LEU A 193 45.12 29.31 4.11
N GLU A 194 45.93 30.32 3.76
CA GLU A 194 45.84 31.05 2.49
C GLU A 194 45.98 30.09 1.30
N LEU A 195 47.02 29.23 1.32
CA LEU A 195 47.23 28.24 0.27
C LEU A 195 46.05 27.25 0.12
N LEU A 196 45.44 26.83 1.24
CA LEU A 196 44.26 25.98 1.21
C LEU A 196 43.05 26.72 0.60
N SER A 197 42.89 27.99 0.92
CA SER A 197 41.80 28.82 0.41
C SER A 197 41.92 29.02 -1.10
N ASP A 198 43.13 29.33 -1.59
CA ASP A 198 43.41 29.43 -3.03
C ASP A 198 43.09 28.11 -3.76
N ALA A 199 43.46 26.97 -3.17
CA ALA A 199 43.15 25.66 -3.74
C ALA A 199 41.64 25.34 -3.78
N LEU A 200 40.86 25.79 -2.79
CA LEU A 200 39.41 25.66 -2.79
C LEU A 200 38.75 26.55 -3.85
N ASP A 201 39.28 27.76 -4.05
CA ASP A 201 38.82 28.66 -5.11
C ASP A 201 39.10 28.07 -6.49
N ASP A 202 40.28 27.48 -6.70
CA ASP A 202 40.62 26.78 -7.94
C ASP A 202 39.71 25.55 -8.16
N ALA A 203 39.44 24.77 -7.11
CA ALA A 203 38.48 23.67 -7.19
C ALA A 203 37.06 24.16 -7.53
N GLN A 204 36.62 25.29 -6.98
CA GLN A 204 35.34 25.90 -7.32
C GLN A 204 35.28 26.30 -8.80
N ARG A 205 36.33 26.94 -9.33
CA ARG A 205 36.40 27.29 -10.76
C ARG A 205 36.32 26.07 -11.66
N GLU A 206 37.00 24.98 -11.28
CA GLU A 206 36.94 23.71 -12.01
C GLU A 206 35.55 23.06 -11.97
N ILE A 207 34.88 23.08 -10.81
CA ILE A 207 33.49 22.62 -10.69
C ILE A 207 32.57 23.45 -11.57
N GLN A 208 32.69 24.78 -11.56
CA GLN A 208 31.89 25.67 -12.43
C GLN A 208 32.17 25.43 -13.92
N ARG A 209 33.41 25.08 -14.29
CA ARG A 209 33.78 24.73 -15.66
C ARG A 209 33.16 23.41 -16.12
N LEU A 210 33.13 22.40 -15.25
CA LEU A 210 32.58 21.08 -15.56
C LEU A 210 31.05 21.04 -15.51
N PHE A 211 30.46 21.84 -14.61
CA PHE A 211 29.02 21.96 -14.41
C PHE A 211 28.59 23.40 -14.68
N PRO A 212 28.63 23.84 -15.95
CA PRO A 212 28.09 25.14 -16.30
C PRO A 212 26.63 25.19 -15.84
N THR A 213 26.28 26.24 -15.13
CA THR A 213 24.88 26.49 -14.74
C THR A 213 24.12 26.85 -16.02
N ASP A 214 23.71 25.84 -16.78
CA ASP A 214 22.94 26.00 -18.00
C ASP A 214 21.56 26.60 -17.65
N GLY A 215 21.48 27.93 -17.71
CA GLY A 215 20.22 28.68 -17.64
C GLY A 215 20.02 29.52 -16.38
N GLY A 216 20.39 30.81 -16.47
CA GLY A 216 19.41 31.90 -16.44
C GLY A 216 18.47 32.09 -15.25
N ALA A 217 18.63 31.37 -14.14
CA ALA A 217 17.99 31.74 -12.88
C ALA A 217 18.89 32.77 -12.18
N THR A 218 18.76 34.02 -12.62
CA THR A 218 19.24 35.24 -11.95
C THR A 218 19.30 35.06 -10.44
N SER A 219 20.51 35.00 -9.90
CA SER A 219 20.79 35.19 -8.48
C SER A 219 20.46 36.65 -8.12
N SER A 220 19.17 36.97 -8.00
CA SER A 220 18.69 38.23 -7.43
C SER A 220 18.75 38.21 -5.89
N SER A 221 19.85 37.71 -5.33
CA SER A 221 20.08 37.70 -3.89
C SER A 221 20.81 38.95 -3.39
N ASP A 222 20.95 39.99 -4.23
CA ASP A 222 21.49 41.29 -3.87
C ASP A 222 20.38 42.35 -3.74
N ALA A 223 19.28 41.95 -3.11
CA ALA A 223 18.39 42.87 -2.41
C ALA A 223 18.72 42.73 -0.93
N THR A 224 19.81 43.37 -0.53
CA THR A 224 19.97 43.94 0.80
C THR A 224 18.65 44.59 1.18
N ALA A 225 17.94 43.95 2.12
CA ALA A 225 16.85 44.56 2.83
C ALA A 225 17.44 45.79 3.54
N ASP A 226 17.20 46.93 2.90
CA ASP A 226 17.43 48.25 3.43
C ASP A 226 16.73 48.31 4.79
N ASP A 227 17.58 48.55 5.78
CA ASP A 227 17.33 48.89 7.16
C ASP A 227 16.20 49.93 7.25
N ALA A 228 14.96 49.46 7.45
CA ALA A 228 13.88 50.32 7.87
C ALA A 228 14.00 50.49 9.40
N PRO A 229 14.33 51.68 9.91
CA PRO A 229 14.33 51.91 11.35
C PRO A 229 12.90 51.73 11.86
N ALA A 230 12.75 50.85 12.85
CA ALA A 230 11.53 50.76 13.64
C ALA A 230 11.39 52.08 14.41
N ASP A 231 10.56 52.98 13.89
CA ASP A 231 10.07 54.12 14.64
C ASP A 231 9.29 53.61 15.86
N ASP A 232 9.85 53.93 17.03
CA ASP A 232 9.19 53.96 18.32
C ASP A 232 7.94 54.85 18.24
N GLU A 233 6.73 54.26 18.25
CA GLU A 233 5.51 54.94 18.68
C GLU A 233 4.80 54.14 19.78
N ASP A 234 5.31 54.38 20.98
CA ASP A 234 4.60 54.79 22.18
C ASP A 234 3.07 54.53 22.31
N ALA A 235 2.74 53.99 23.50
CA ALA A 235 1.54 54.26 24.29
C ALA A 235 0.14 54.01 23.70
N ASN A 236 -0.52 52.92 24.13
CA ASN A 236 -1.76 53.08 24.91
C ASN A 236 -2.18 51.77 25.62
N ALA A 237 -2.15 51.78 26.96
CA ALA A 237 -2.79 50.77 27.79
C ALA A 237 -4.08 51.38 28.38
N PRO A 238 -5.27 50.80 28.15
CA PRO A 238 -6.43 51.11 28.97
C PRO A 238 -6.52 50.16 30.18
N GLU A 239 -6.68 50.78 31.35
CA GLU A 239 -6.86 50.18 32.67
C GLU A 239 -8.03 49.19 32.77
N PRO A 240 -7.97 48.21 33.71
CA PRO A 240 -9.13 47.40 34.07
C PRO A 240 -10.09 48.19 34.97
N SER A 241 -11.36 48.23 34.58
CA SER A 241 -12.48 48.78 35.36
C SER A 241 -13.09 47.71 36.30
N PRO A 242 -13.80 48.15 37.36
CA PRO A 242 -13.95 47.44 38.66
C PRO A 242 -14.95 46.27 38.70
#